data_AF-A0A7C6BHN3-F1
#
_entry.id   AF-A0A7C6BHN3-F1
#
_cell.length_a   1.000
_cell.length_b   1.000
_cell.length_c   1.000
_cell.angle_alpha   90.00
_cell.angle_beta   90.00
_cell.angle_gamma   90.00
#
_symmetry.space_group_name_H-M   'P 1'
#
loop_
_entity.id
_entity.type
_entity.pdbx_description
1 polymer ?
#
loop_
_entity_poly.entity_id
_entity_poly.type
_entity_poly.pdbx_seq_one_letter_code
_entity_poly.pdbx_strand_id
1 'polypeptide(L)' 'MVLYKILWKKSAEKDLKNIPHKLINRIIEVIDSLSKNPLPPRVRKITGSVNLYRLRIGDYRII' A
#
# COMPACT_ATOMS: atom_id res chain seq x y z
N MET A 1 6.27 -13.16 -16.54
CA MET A 1 6.07 -11.93 -15.74
C MET A 1 5.42 -12.37 -14.43
N VAL A 2 6.02 -12.08 -13.27
CA VAL A 2 5.46 -12.50 -11.97
C VAL A 2 4.52 -11.42 -11.48
N LEU A 3 3.28 -11.79 -11.15
CA LEU A 3 2.28 -10.91 -10.57
C LEU A 3 2.02 -11.36 -9.14
N TYR A 4 2.10 -10.43 -8.19
CA TYR A 4 1.77 -10.68 -6.80
C TYR A 4 0.28 -10.46 -6.56
N LYS A 5 -0.35 -11.39 -5.83
CA LYS A 5 -1.74 -11.24 -5.42
C LYS A 5 -1.82 -10.29 -4.23
N ILE A 6 -2.60 -9.23 -4.38
CA ILE A 6 -2.85 -8.24 -3.34
C ILE A 6 -3.99 -8.74 -2.46
N LEU A 7 -3.75 -8.77 -1.14
CA LEU A 7 -4.75 -9.16 -0.16
C LEU A 7 -4.96 -8.00 0.82
N TRP A 8 -6.22 -7.62 0.99
CA TRP A 8 -6.61 -6.53 1.87
C TRP A 8 -7.02 -7.06 3.24
N LYS A 9 -6.54 -6.39 4.28
CA LYS A 9 -7.02 -6.64 5.65
C LYS A 9 -8.37 -5.94 5.82
N LYS A 10 -9.30 -6.55 6.58
CA LYS A 10 -10.60 -5.93 6.89
C LYS A 10 -10.48 -4.54 7.54
N SER A 11 -9.41 -4.29 8.31
CA SER A 11 -9.13 -2.96 8.87
C SER A 11 -8.79 -1.95 7.79
N ALA A 12 -7.96 -2.33 6.80
CA ALA A 12 -7.57 -1.45 5.71
C ALA A 12 -8.77 -1.03 4.84
N GLU A 13 -9.74 -1.93 4.64
CA GLU A 13 -10.98 -1.59 3.92
C GLU A 13 -11.83 -0.55 4.67
N LYS A 14 -11.90 -0.65 6.00
CA LYS A 14 -12.58 0.35 6.84
C LYS A 14 -11.85 1.70 6.81
N ASP A 15 -10.53 1.67 6.88
CA ASP A 15 -9.69 2.87 6.82
C ASP A 15 -9.88 3.59 5.48
N LEU A 16 -9.89 2.84 4.37
CA LEU A 16 -10.16 3.36 3.03
C LEU A 16 -11.50 4.08 2.91
N LYS A 17 -12.57 3.55 3.54
CA LYS A 17 -13.90 4.19 3.51
C LYS A 17 -13.92 5.58 4.16
N ASN A 18 -12.98 5.86 5.07
CA ASN A 18 -12.86 7.17 5.74
C ASN A 18 -11.96 8.15 4.99
N ILE A 19 -11.37 7.76 3.85
CA ILE A 19 -10.46 8.59 3.05
C ILE A 19 -11.25 9.27 1.93
N PRO A 20 -10.95 10.53 1.56
CA PRO A 20 -11.56 11.17 0.39
C PRO A 20 -11.36 10.36 -0.90
N HIS A 21 -12.41 10.20 -1.70
CA HIS A 21 -12.40 9.42 -2.95
C HIS A 21 -11.22 9.73 -3.89
N LYS A 22 -10.85 11.00 -4.04
CA LYS A 22 -9.72 11.42 -4.88
C LYS A 22 -8.40 10.78 -4.44
N LEU A 23 -8.24 10.57 -3.15
CA LEU A 23 -7.03 9.99 -2.56
C LEU A 23 -7.09 8.45 -2.53
N ILE A 24 -8.29 7.87 -2.38
CA ILE A 24 -8.52 6.43 -2.57
C ILE A 24 -8.03 5.98 -3.95
N ASN A 25 -8.41 6.66 -5.02
CA ASN A 25 -8.00 6.30 -6.38
C ASN A 25 -6.48 6.26 -6.51
N ARG A 26 -5.79 7.26 -5.95
CA ARG A 26 -4.33 7.33 -5.96
C ARG A 26 -3.67 6.21 -5.15
N ILE A 27 -4.30 5.77 -4.06
CA ILE A 27 -3.85 4.62 -3.28
C ILE A 27 -3.98 3.32 -4.09
N ILE A 28 -5.13 3.12 -4.74
CA ILE A 28 -5.41 1.93 -5.56
C ILE A 28 -4.41 1.82 -6.72
N GLU A 29 -4.17 2.91 -7.45
CA GLU A 29 -3.19 2.94 -8.55
C GLU A 29 -1.77 2.53 -8.08
N VAL A 30 -1.35 3.03 -6.92
CA VAL A 30 -0.05 2.67 -6.36
C VAL A 30 -0.02 1.21 -5.93
N ILE A 31 -1.08 0.71 -5.32
CA ILE A 31 -1.18 -0.68 -4.88
C ILE A 31 -1.18 -1.65 -6.07
N ASP A 32 -1.90 -1.34 -7.15
CA ASP A 32 -1.86 -2.12 -8.39
C ASP A 32 -0.46 -2.15 -9.00
N SER A 33 0.33 -1.07 -8.86
CA SER A 33 1.73 -1.08 -9.28
C SER A 33 2.60 -2.02 -8.43
N LEU A 34 2.28 -2.21 -7.14
CA LEU A 34 2.98 -3.13 -6.24
C LEU A 34 2.79 -4.59 -6.64
N SER A 35 1.68 -4.94 -7.29
CA SER A 35 1.46 -6.29 -7.84
C SER A 35 2.54 -6.67 -8.87
N LYS A 36 3.05 -5.69 -9.64
CA LYS A 36 4.11 -5.90 -10.62
C LYS A 36 5.51 -5.73 -10.04
N ASN A 37 5.68 -4.76 -9.14
CA ASN A 37 6.94 -4.50 -8.46
C ASN A 37 6.68 -4.28 -6.96
N PRO A 38 6.83 -5.31 -6.12
CA PRO A 38 6.42 -5.24 -4.71
C PRO A 38 7.28 -4.29 -3.86
N LEU A 39 8.52 -3.99 -4.29
CA LEU A 39 9.47 -3.18 -3.53
C LEU A 39 10.03 -2.04 -4.39
N PRO A 40 9.22 -1.03 -4.72
CA PRO A 40 9.72 0.17 -5.40
C PRO A 40 10.59 1.01 -4.44
N PRO A 41 11.48 1.86 -4.97
CA PRO A 41 12.49 2.58 -4.18
C PRO A 41 11.93 3.53 -3.10
N ARG A 42 10.63 3.84 -3.14
CA ARG A 42 9.96 4.71 -2.16
C ARG A 42 9.45 3.97 -0.91
N VAL A 43 9.57 2.64 -0.91
CA VAL A 43 9.22 1.78 0.22
C VAL A 43 10.38 1.72 1.22
N ARG A 44 10.07 1.84 2.52
CA ARG A 44 11.05 1.66 3.59
C ARG A 44 10.67 0.48 4.47
N LYS A 45 11.59 -0.43 4.72
CA LYS A 45 11.39 -1.51 5.70
C LYS A 45 11.21 -0.93 7.09
N ILE A 46 10.26 -1.48 7.86
CA ILE A 46 10.06 -1.10 9.26
C ILE A 46 11.10 -1.84 10.12
N THR A 47 11.89 -1.09 10.88
CA THR A 47 12.89 -1.63 11.80
C THR A 47 12.19 -2.42 12.93
N GLY A 48 12.67 -3.64 13.20
CA GLY A 48 12.05 -4.54 14.19
C GLY A 48 10.92 -5.42 13.63
N SER A 49 10.67 -5.40 12.32
CA SER A 49 9.70 -6.28 11.65
C SER A 49 10.36 -7.17 10.61
N VAL A 50 9.89 -8.41 10.46
CA VAL A 50 10.46 -9.38 9.51
C VAL A 50 10.15 -8.95 8.06
N ASN A 51 8.85 -8.77 7.75
CA ASN A 51 8.34 -8.54 6.39
C ASN A 51 7.35 -7.36 6.30
N LEU A 52 7.52 -6.33 7.12
CA LEU A 52 6.67 -5.12 7.07
C LEU A 52 7.40 -3.95 6.40
N TYR A 53 6.66 -3.25 5.56
CA TYR A 53 7.17 -2.21 4.68
C TYR A 53 6.23 -1.02 4.71
N ARG A 54 6.79 0.19 4.79
CA ARG A 54 6.03 1.43 4.83
C ARG A 54 6.16 2.18 3.52
N LEU A 55 5.03 2.54 2.92
CA LEU A 55 4.94 3.44 1.77
C LEU A 55 4.14 4.68 2.14
N ARG A 56 4.66 5.87 1.82
CA ARG A 56 3.96 7.14 2.06
C ARG A 56 3.31 7.65 0.78
N ILE A 57 2.02 7.95 0.83
CA ILE A 57 1.25 8.55 -0.27
C ILE A 57 0.54 9.80 0.28
N GLY A 58 1.10 10.98 -0.02
CA GLY A 58 0.62 12.24 0.55
C GLY A 58 0.72 12.23 2.08
N ASP A 59 -0.43 12.34 2.74
CA ASP A 59 -0.56 12.33 4.19
C ASP A 59 -0.80 10.94 4.79
N TYR A 60 -1.05 9.94 3.96
CA TYR A 60 -1.38 8.58 4.38
C TYR A 60 -0.16 7.65 4.28
N ARG A 61 -0.18 6.59 5.10
CA ARG A 61 0.86 5.56 5.16
C ARG A 61 0.22 4.20 4.92
N ILE A 62 0.78 3.45 3.98
CA ILE A 62 0.46 2.04 3.74
C ILE A 62 1.53 1.22 4.46
N ILE A 63 1.10 0.19 5.19
CA ILE A 63 1.94 -0.73 5.97
C ILE A 63 1.58 -2.16 5.58
#